data_AF-A0AAX2K876-F1
#
_entry.id   AF-A0AAX2K876-F1
#
_cell.length_a   1.000
_cell.length_b   1.000
_cell.length_c   1.000
_cell.angle_alpha   90.00
_cell.angle_beta   90.00
_cell.angle_gamma   90.00
#
_symmetry.space_group_name_H-M   'P 1'
#
loop_
_entity.id
_entity.type
_entity.pdbx_description
1 polymer ?
#
loop_
_entity_poly.entity_id
_entity_poly.type
_entity_poly.pdbx_seq_one_letter_code
_entity_poly.pdbx_strand_id
1 'polypeptide(L)'
;MADDQNISAQIRGKIKNYAAAGKVQQGRLVVNGASMPQRVESDGSFARPYIFTEGSNSVQVISPDGQSRQKMQFYSTPGTGTIRARLRLVLSWDTDNTDLDLHVVTPDGEHAWYGNTVLKNSGALDMDVTTGYGPEIFAMPAPVHGRYQVYINYYGGRSETELTTAQLTLITDEGSVNEKQETFIVPMRNAGELTLVKSFDW
;
A
#
# COMPACT_ATOMS: atom_id res chain seq x y z
N MET A 1 -23.62 5.29 -3.79
CA MET A 1 -22.79 6.50 -4.01
C MET A 1 -21.63 6.34 -3.07
N ALA A 2 -20.46 5.97 -3.59
CA ALA A 2 -19.26 5.88 -2.77
C ALA A 2 -18.84 7.32 -2.49
N ASP A 3 -18.71 7.67 -1.22
CA ASP A 3 -18.14 8.95 -0.83
C ASP A 3 -16.76 9.06 -1.47
N ASP A 4 -16.56 10.14 -2.24
CA ASP A 4 -15.24 10.60 -2.67
C ASP A 4 -14.43 10.85 -1.39
N GLN A 5 -13.70 9.84 -0.93
CA GLN A 5 -12.59 10.06 -0.03
C GLN A 5 -11.71 11.10 -0.71
N ASN A 6 -11.53 12.24 -0.06
CA ASN A 6 -10.81 13.37 -0.61
C ASN A 6 -9.31 13.04 -0.58
N ILE A 7 -8.86 12.17 -1.50
CA ILE A 7 -7.48 11.70 -1.53
C ILE A 7 -6.61 12.80 -2.13
N SER A 8 -6.11 13.69 -1.27
CA SER A 8 -5.29 14.84 -1.67
C SER A 8 -3.91 14.45 -2.21
N ALA A 9 -3.46 13.21 -1.98
CA ALA A 9 -2.17 12.70 -2.45
C ALA A 9 -2.35 11.52 -3.42
N GLN A 10 -2.14 11.77 -4.71
CA GLN A 10 -2.20 10.75 -5.77
C GLN A 10 -0.96 10.78 -6.66
N ILE A 11 -0.47 9.59 -6.99
CA ILE A 11 0.46 9.38 -8.09
C ILE A 11 -0.38 9.15 -9.34
N ARG A 12 -0.26 10.03 -10.34
CA ARG A 12 -0.97 9.90 -11.61
C ARG A 12 -0.07 10.22 -12.80
N GLY A 13 -0.37 9.61 -13.94
CA GLY A 13 0.36 9.85 -15.16
C GLY A 13 -0.24 9.12 -16.35
N LYS A 14 0.51 9.12 -17.47
CA LYS A 14 0.13 8.47 -18.71
C LYS A 14 1.34 7.88 -19.41
N ILE A 15 1.27 6.58 -19.72
CA ILE A 15 2.28 5.89 -20.53
C ILE A 15 2.02 6.25 -22.00
N LYS A 16 2.97 6.94 -22.63
CA LYS A 16 2.88 7.32 -24.05
C LYS A 16 3.07 6.09 -24.94
N ASN A 17 2.42 6.10 -26.11
CA ASN A 17 2.47 5.00 -27.09
C ASN A 17 2.05 3.64 -26.51
N TYR A 18 1.21 3.66 -25.47
CA TYR A 18 0.68 2.48 -24.83
C TYR A 18 -0.37 1.82 -25.73
N ALA A 19 -0.01 0.70 -26.36
CA ALA A 19 -0.88 -0.04 -27.26
C ALA A 19 -1.42 -1.29 -26.56
N ALA A 20 -2.41 -1.12 -25.68
CA ALA A 20 -3.01 -2.24 -24.93
C ALA A 20 -4.13 -2.99 -25.65
N ALA A 21 -4.26 -2.82 -26.97
CA ALA A 21 -5.38 -3.35 -27.75
C ALA A 21 -6.76 -3.05 -27.11
N GLY A 22 -6.91 -1.89 -26.45
CA GLY A 22 -8.14 -1.48 -25.78
C GLY A 22 -8.42 -2.15 -24.43
N LYS A 23 -7.47 -2.85 -23.82
CA LYS A 23 -7.65 -3.54 -22.52
C LYS A 23 -6.95 -2.83 -21.37
N VAL A 24 -7.52 -2.94 -20.18
CA VAL A 24 -6.83 -2.62 -18.92
C VAL A 24 -5.74 -3.67 -18.70
N GLN A 25 -4.56 -3.25 -18.25
CA GLN A 25 -3.49 -4.16 -17.89
C GLN A 25 -2.83 -3.75 -16.57
N GLN A 26 -1.98 -4.61 -16.06
CA GLN A 26 -1.26 -4.42 -14.81
C GLN A 26 0.21 -4.08 -15.09
N GLY A 27 0.60 -2.85 -14.80
CA GLY A 27 1.98 -2.42 -14.70
C GLY A 27 2.51 -2.58 -13.27
N ARG A 28 3.61 -1.89 -12.96
CA ARG A 28 4.10 -1.76 -11.57
C ARG A 28 4.37 -0.31 -11.20
N LEU A 29 4.07 0.01 -9.96
CA LEU A 29 4.48 1.23 -9.29
C LEU A 29 5.50 0.86 -8.20
N VAL A 30 6.64 1.53 -8.14
CA VAL A 30 7.64 1.33 -7.08
C VAL A 30 7.81 2.65 -6.36
N VAL A 31 7.50 2.70 -5.07
CA VAL A 31 7.70 3.88 -4.24
C VAL A 31 8.72 3.57 -3.17
N ASN A 32 9.84 4.28 -3.17
CA ASN A 32 10.95 4.07 -2.22
C ASN A 32 11.43 2.61 -2.11
N GLY A 33 11.27 1.80 -3.16
CA GLY A 33 11.61 0.37 -3.15
C GLY A 33 10.40 -0.55 -2.92
N ALA A 34 9.32 -0.08 -2.29
CA ALA A 34 8.07 -0.81 -2.15
C ALA A 34 7.37 -0.92 -3.52
N SER A 35 7.45 -2.11 -4.13
CA SER A 35 6.84 -2.37 -5.43
C SER A 35 5.40 -2.85 -5.28
N MET A 36 4.48 -2.31 -6.06
CA MET A 36 3.06 -2.65 -6.02
C MET A 36 2.55 -2.86 -7.47
N PRO A 37 1.53 -3.71 -7.67
CA PRO A 37 0.75 -3.73 -8.90
C PRO A 37 0.21 -2.34 -9.25
N GLN A 38 0.10 -1.99 -10.53
CA GLN A 38 -0.50 -0.71 -10.94
C GLN A 38 -1.50 -0.94 -12.05
N ARG A 39 -2.75 -0.53 -11.84
CA ARG A 39 -3.76 -0.52 -12.90
C ARG A 39 -3.38 0.52 -13.94
N VAL A 40 -3.32 0.09 -15.20
CA VAL A 40 -3.09 0.95 -16.36
C VAL A 40 -4.31 0.83 -17.26
N GLU A 41 -5.00 1.95 -17.46
CA GLU A 41 -6.18 2.03 -18.32
C GLU A 41 -5.82 1.75 -19.77
N SER A 42 -6.82 1.41 -20.58
CA SER A 42 -6.64 1.13 -22.01
C SER A 42 -6.02 2.27 -22.81
N ASP A 43 -6.15 3.52 -22.32
CA ASP A 43 -5.55 4.72 -22.92
C ASP A 43 -4.12 5.02 -22.40
N GLY A 44 -3.60 4.19 -21.50
CA GLY A 44 -2.29 4.31 -20.87
C GLY A 44 -2.26 5.20 -19.63
N SER A 45 -3.39 5.80 -19.24
CA SER A 45 -3.47 6.54 -17.98
C SER A 45 -3.39 5.60 -16.78
N PHE A 46 -2.89 6.13 -15.67
CA PHE A 46 -2.88 5.45 -14.39
C PHE A 46 -3.00 6.48 -13.27
N ALA A 47 -3.62 6.05 -12.18
CA ALA A 47 -3.65 6.78 -10.93
C ALA A 47 -3.60 5.78 -9.78
N ARG A 48 -2.96 6.18 -8.68
CA ARG A 48 -2.96 5.44 -7.42
C ARG A 48 -2.75 6.41 -6.26
N PRO A 49 -3.63 6.41 -5.26
CA PRO A 49 -3.42 7.20 -4.06
C PRO A 49 -2.19 6.68 -3.32
N TYR A 50 -1.40 7.60 -2.74
CA TYR A 50 -0.21 7.23 -1.98
C TYR A 50 0.20 8.33 -1.00
N ILE A 51 0.57 7.93 0.21
CA ILE A 51 1.03 8.83 1.27
C ILE A 51 2.54 8.71 1.39
N PHE A 52 3.23 9.76 0.98
CA PHE A 52 4.70 9.85 1.05
C PHE A 52 5.17 10.23 2.44
N THR A 53 6.35 9.75 2.81
CA THR A 53 7.03 10.20 4.02
C THR A 53 7.69 11.55 3.81
N GLU A 54 8.00 12.23 4.91
CA GLU A 54 8.92 13.36 4.91
C GLU A 54 10.27 12.98 4.30
N GLY A 55 10.85 13.90 3.53
CA GLY A 55 12.20 13.80 3.02
C GLY A 55 12.27 13.34 1.56
N SER A 56 13.38 12.69 1.21
CA SER A 56 13.63 12.24 -0.15
C SER A 56 12.74 11.06 -0.50
N ASN A 57 11.98 11.18 -1.58
CA ASN A 57 11.10 10.13 -2.09
C ASN A 57 11.44 9.84 -3.56
N SER A 58 11.19 8.62 -3.98
CA SER A 58 11.30 8.20 -5.36
C SER A 58 10.09 7.39 -5.80
N VAL A 59 9.62 7.66 -7.01
CA VAL A 59 8.51 6.97 -7.65
C VAL A 59 9.00 6.46 -8.99
N GLN A 60 8.83 5.16 -9.23
CA GLN A 60 9.10 4.54 -10.53
C GLN A 60 7.85 3.87 -11.06
N VAL A 61 7.54 4.12 -12.33
CA VAL A 61 6.47 3.44 -13.06
C VAL A 61 7.10 2.52 -14.09
N ILE A 62 6.62 1.28 -14.14
CA ILE A 62 7.04 0.24 -15.06
C ILE A 62 5.81 -0.18 -15.86
N SER A 63 5.91 -0.16 -17.19
CA SER A 63 4.83 -0.58 -18.08
C SER A 63 4.49 -2.06 -17.90
N PRO A 64 3.28 -2.50 -18.28
CA PRO A 64 2.86 -3.90 -18.19
C PRO A 64 3.79 -4.90 -18.89
N ASP A 65 4.41 -4.51 -20.00
CA ASP A 65 5.40 -5.33 -20.73
C ASP A 65 6.82 -5.31 -20.10
N GLY A 66 7.02 -4.52 -19.04
CA GLY A 66 8.29 -4.35 -18.33
C GLY A 66 9.36 -3.53 -19.07
N GLN A 67 9.09 -3.09 -20.30
CA GLN A 67 10.08 -2.47 -21.19
C GLN A 67 10.28 -0.97 -20.90
N SER A 68 9.20 -0.25 -20.62
CA SER A 68 9.26 1.18 -20.31
C SER A 68 9.32 1.38 -18.81
N ARG A 69 10.34 2.13 -18.37
CA ARG A 69 10.55 2.46 -16.94
C ARG A 69 10.86 3.93 -16.82
N GLN A 70 10.13 4.65 -15.97
CA GLN A 70 10.39 6.05 -15.68
C GLN A 70 10.48 6.23 -14.17
N LYS A 71 11.54 6.89 -13.68
CA LYS A 71 11.75 7.16 -12.27
C LYS A 71 11.81 8.67 -12.05
N MET A 72 11.10 9.14 -11.03
CA MET A 72 11.14 10.51 -10.53
C MET A 72 11.62 10.49 -9.08
N GLN A 73 12.38 11.50 -8.70
CA GLN A 73 12.76 11.76 -7.32
C GLN A 73 12.31 13.16 -6.95
N PHE A 74 11.86 13.33 -5.71
CA PHE A 74 11.45 14.62 -5.20
C PHE A 74 11.63 14.64 -3.68
N TYR A 75 11.63 15.83 -3.11
CA TYR A 75 11.71 16.02 -1.67
C TYR A 75 10.35 16.48 -1.15
N SER A 76 9.82 15.76 -0.17
CA SER A 76 8.57 16.07 0.51
C SER A 76 8.87 16.83 1.80
N THR A 77 8.47 18.09 1.87
CA THR A 77 8.46 18.88 3.11
C THR A 77 7.07 18.80 3.72
N PRO A 78 6.90 18.22 4.92
CA PRO A 78 5.60 18.22 5.57
C PRO A 78 5.20 19.63 6.00
N GLY A 79 3.90 19.83 6.22
CA GLY A 79 3.42 21.00 6.94
C GLY A 79 3.98 21.03 8.37
N THR A 80 3.97 22.21 8.98
CA THR A 80 4.41 22.42 10.37
C THR A 80 3.66 21.46 11.30
N GLY A 81 4.38 20.64 12.08
CA GLY A 81 3.79 19.71 13.06
C GLY A 81 3.56 18.27 12.58
N THR A 82 3.94 17.92 11.35
CA THR A 82 3.87 16.52 10.89
C THR A 82 5.03 15.71 11.47
N ILE A 83 4.75 14.52 12.01
CA ILE A 83 5.78 13.63 12.57
C ILE A 83 6.00 12.48 11.59
N ARG A 84 7.26 12.27 11.21
CA ARG A 84 7.65 11.14 10.36
C ARG A 84 7.30 9.80 11.00
N ALA A 85 6.63 8.94 10.24
CA ALA A 85 6.37 7.56 10.64
C ALA A 85 7.67 6.76 10.75
N ARG A 86 7.82 6.00 11.83
CA ARG A 86 8.97 5.10 12.05
C ARG A 86 8.65 3.66 11.71
N LEU A 87 7.39 3.26 11.84
CA LEU A 87 6.89 1.98 11.34
C LEU A 87 5.84 2.25 10.27
N ARG A 88 5.99 1.63 9.10
CA ARG A 88 5.01 1.67 8.02
C ARG A 88 4.77 0.27 7.48
N LEU A 89 3.51 -0.01 7.15
CA LEU A 89 3.09 -1.22 6.46
C LEU A 89 2.34 -0.79 5.22
N VAL A 90 2.73 -1.32 4.06
CA VAL A 90 2.08 -1.02 2.78
C VAL A 90 1.57 -2.33 2.19
N LEU A 91 0.25 -2.50 2.19
CA LEU A 91 -0.45 -3.63 1.59
C LEU A 91 -0.91 -3.27 0.19
N SER A 92 -0.75 -4.20 -0.75
CA SER A 92 -1.31 -4.14 -2.11
C SER A 92 -1.64 -5.54 -2.60
N TRP A 93 -2.40 -5.66 -3.68
CA TRP A 93 -2.73 -6.96 -4.27
C TRP A 93 -2.88 -6.85 -5.79
N ASP A 94 -2.96 -7.99 -6.48
CA ASP A 94 -2.87 -8.09 -7.93
C ASP A 94 -4.20 -8.36 -8.66
N THR A 95 -5.30 -8.53 -7.94
CA THR A 95 -6.62 -8.78 -8.54
C THR A 95 -7.55 -7.58 -8.44
N ASP A 96 -8.22 -7.24 -9.54
CA ASP A 96 -9.11 -6.08 -9.60
C ASP A 96 -10.44 -6.43 -8.90
N ASN A 97 -11.18 -5.42 -8.42
CA ASN A 97 -12.43 -5.61 -7.68
C ASN A 97 -12.35 -6.63 -6.53
N THR A 98 -11.18 -6.71 -5.89
CA THR A 98 -10.89 -7.50 -4.69
C THR A 98 -10.62 -6.55 -3.54
N ASP A 99 -11.05 -6.93 -2.35
CA ASP A 99 -10.95 -6.16 -1.13
C ASP A 99 -10.16 -6.95 -0.08
N LEU A 100 -8.97 -6.45 0.26
CA LEU A 100 -8.11 -7.01 1.30
C LEU A 100 -7.87 -5.95 2.38
N ASP A 101 -8.22 -6.26 3.62
CA ASP A 101 -7.97 -5.36 4.74
C ASP A 101 -6.67 -5.70 5.48
N LEU A 102 -5.94 -4.67 5.87
CA LEU A 102 -4.79 -4.71 6.75
C LEU A 102 -5.25 -4.62 8.21
N HIS A 103 -4.83 -5.60 8.99
CA HIS A 103 -5.10 -5.67 10.43
C HIS A 103 -3.78 -5.63 11.19
N VAL A 104 -3.63 -4.67 12.09
CA VAL A 104 -2.41 -4.50 12.90
C VAL A 104 -2.77 -4.51 14.38
N VAL A 105 -2.25 -5.49 15.11
CA VAL A 105 -2.37 -5.54 16.58
C VAL A 105 -1.05 -5.05 17.17
N THR A 106 -1.13 -4.02 18.01
CA THR A 106 0.02 -3.40 18.67
C THR A 106 0.30 -4.04 20.03
N PRO A 107 1.51 -3.86 20.60
CA PRO A 107 1.91 -4.55 21.83
C PRO A 107 1.05 -4.27 23.06
N ASP A 108 0.44 -3.08 23.10
CA ASP A 108 -0.48 -2.61 24.14
C ASP A 108 -1.94 -3.08 23.91
N GLY A 109 -2.19 -3.91 22.89
CA GLY A 109 -3.47 -4.55 22.61
C GLY A 109 -4.45 -3.71 21.79
N GLU A 110 -4.03 -2.55 21.27
CA GLU A 110 -4.82 -1.81 20.29
C GLU A 110 -4.80 -2.54 18.94
N HIS A 111 -5.87 -2.37 18.15
CA HIS A 111 -6.05 -3.07 16.88
C HIS A 111 -6.53 -2.10 15.81
N ALA A 112 -5.69 -1.84 14.82
CA ALA A 112 -6.02 -1.06 13.63
C ALA A 112 -6.59 -1.95 12.53
N TRP A 113 -7.71 -1.53 11.94
CA TRP A 113 -8.43 -2.14 10.84
C TRP A 113 -9.45 -1.14 10.29
N TYR A 114 -10.20 -1.48 9.23
CA TYR A 114 -11.14 -0.53 8.58
C TYR A 114 -12.12 0.13 9.57
N GLY A 115 -12.57 -0.59 10.61
CA GLY A 115 -13.50 -0.07 11.63
C GLY A 115 -12.84 0.73 12.76
N ASN A 116 -11.51 0.74 12.86
CA ASN A 116 -10.74 1.49 13.85
C ASN A 116 -9.42 1.97 13.24
N THR A 117 -9.47 3.07 12.48
CA THR A 117 -8.36 3.55 11.67
C THR A 117 -7.37 4.43 12.44
N VAL A 118 -7.69 4.91 13.64
CA VAL A 118 -6.78 5.74 14.45
C VAL A 118 -6.69 5.16 15.86
N LEU A 119 -5.49 4.73 16.24
CA LEU A 119 -5.20 4.15 17.54
C LEU A 119 -4.80 5.22 18.56
N LYS A 120 -5.02 4.92 19.84
CA LYS A 120 -4.63 5.83 20.93
C LYS A 120 -3.12 6.02 21.04
N ASN A 121 -2.36 5.06 20.53
CA ASN A 121 -0.90 5.04 20.57
C ASN A 121 -0.24 5.65 19.33
N SER A 122 -0.96 6.49 18.57
CA SER A 122 -0.51 7.19 17.36
C SER A 122 -0.32 6.32 16.10
N GLY A 123 -0.66 5.03 16.15
CA GLY A 123 -0.80 4.22 14.94
C GLY A 123 -2.05 4.61 14.17
N ALA A 124 -1.99 4.65 12.85
CA ALA A 124 -3.14 4.94 12.01
C ALA A 124 -3.12 4.14 10.70
N LEU A 125 -4.30 3.70 10.25
CA LEU A 125 -4.57 3.23 8.90
C LEU A 125 -4.91 4.47 8.06
N ASP A 126 -3.90 4.99 7.38
CA ASP A 126 -3.96 6.30 6.72
C ASP A 126 -4.65 6.27 5.35
N MET A 127 -4.81 5.08 4.77
CA MET A 127 -5.42 4.90 3.46
C MET A 127 -6.09 3.53 3.39
N ASP A 128 -7.37 3.55 3.01
CA ASP A 128 -8.22 2.39 2.79
C ASP A 128 -8.78 2.52 1.36
N VAL A 129 -8.38 1.60 0.49
CA VAL A 129 -8.76 1.57 -0.92
C VAL A 129 -9.48 0.26 -1.19
N THR A 130 -10.81 0.29 -1.06
CA THR A 130 -11.70 -0.88 -1.23
C THR A 130 -11.92 -1.31 -2.69
N THR A 131 -11.26 -0.65 -3.66
CA THR A 131 -11.38 -0.97 -5.09
C THR A 131 -10.03 -0.90 -5.79
N GLY A 132 -9.74 -1.88 -6.65
CA GLY A 132 -8.50 -1.91 -7.43
C GLY A 132 -7.43 -2.77 -6.76
N TYR A 133 -6.19 -2.26 -6.66
CA TYR A 133 -4.99 -2.99 -6.23
C TYR A 133 -4.41 -2.46 -4.90
N GLY A 134 -5.25 -1.85 -4.07
CA GLY A 134 -4.87 -1.04 -2.91
C GLY A 134 -4.21 0.31 -3.28
N PRO A 135 -3.36 0.90 -2.41
CA PRO A 135 -2.80 0.29 -1.22
C PRO A 135 -3.66 0.51 0.02
N GLU A 136 -3.49 -0.35 1.02
CA GLU A 136 -3.73 0.04 2.39
C GLU A 136 -2.40 0.37 3.07
N ILE A 137 -2.37 1.47 3.84
CA ILE A 137 -1.16 1.91 4.52
C ILE A 137 -1.44 2.10 6.01
N PHE A 138 -0.68 1.40 6.85
CA PHE A 138 -0.57 1.71 8.26
C PHE A 138 0.72 2.47 8.54
N ALA A 139 0.66 3.51 9.37
CA ALA A 139 1.82 4.29 9.78
C ALA A 139 1.79 4.56 11.29
N MET A 140 2.98 4.56 11.91
CA MET A 140 3.13 4.83 13.33
C MET A 140 4.41 5.65 13.59
N PRO A 141 4.29 6.92 14.01
CA PRO A 141 5.44 7.77 14.33
C PRO A 141 6.22 7.35 15.57
N ALA A 142 5.51 6.86 16.59
CA ALA A 142 6.11 6.42 17.85
C ALA A 142 5.71 4.97 18.17
N PRO A 143 6.33 3.96 17.50
CA PRO A 143 5.97 2.58 17.76
C PRO A 143 6.31 2.18 19.20
N VAL A 144 5.35 1.53 19.85
CA VAL A 144 5.45 1.05 21.23
C VAL A 144 6.33 -0.20 21.24
N HIS A 145 7.18 -0.35 22.26
CA HIS A 145 8.03 -1.52 22.37
C HIS A 145 7.23 -2.80 22.63
N GLY A 146 7.64 -3.88 21.98
CA GLY A 146 7.05 -5.21 22.14
C GLY A 146 6.52 -5.79 20.84
N ARG A 147 5.65 -6.79 20.97
CA ARG A 147 5.21 -7.63 19.84
C ARG A 147 4.09 -7.01 19.03
N TYR A 148 4.35 -6.82 17.74
CA TYR A 148 3.35 -6.53 16.73
C TYR A 148 2.90 -7.81 16.04
N GLN A 149 1.64 -7.81 15.61
CA GLN A 149 1.09 -8.84 14.74
C GLN A 149 0.37 -8.19 13.56
N VAL A 150 0.72 -8.61 12.35
CA VAL A 150 0.17 -8.07 11.11
C VAL A 150 -0.56 -9.17 10.39
N TYR A 151 -1.85 -8.95 10.15
CA TYR A 151 -2.75 -9.85 9.46
C TYR A 151 -3.29 -9.19 8.19
N ILE A 152 -3.67 -10.02 7.24
CA ILE A 152 -4.44 -9.62 6.06
C ILE A 152 -5.76 -10.38 6.12
N ASN A 153 -6.86 -9.65 6.05
CA ASN A 153 -8.20 -10.21 5.90
C ASN A 153 -8.58 -10.18 4.42
N TYR A 154 -8.91 -11.34 3.84
CA TYR A 154 -9.54 -11.36 2.53
C TYR A 154 -11.04 -11.13 2.71
N TYR A 155 -11.50 -9.88 2.71
CA TYR A 155 -12.90 -9.56 2.95
C TYR A 155 -13.81 -10.15 1.86
N GLY A 156 -13.44 -9.98 0.60
CA GLY A 156 -14.15 -10.56 -0.53
C GLY A 156 -13.91 -9.79 -1.83
N GLY A 157 -14.69 -10.10 -2.86
CA GLY A 157 -14.55 -9.49 -4.17
C GLY A 157 -15.29 -10.26 -5.25
N ARG A 158 -15.42 -9.68 -6.44
CA ARG A 158 -16.11 -10.33 -7.56
C ARG A 158 -15.26 -11.42 -8.25
N SER A 159 -13.97 -11.50 -7.92
CA SER A 159 -13.05 -12.48 -8.51
C SER A 159 -13.01 -13.76 -7.67
N GLU A 160 -14.13 -14.49 -7.60
CA GLU A 160 -14.14 -15.82 -6.95
C GLU A 160 -13.39 -16.89 -7.77
N THR A 161 -12.94 -16.53 -8.99
CA THR A 161 -12.28 -17.45 -9.93
C THR A 161 -10.78 -17.22 -10.09
N GLU A 162 -10.23 -16.08 -9.65
CA GLU A 162 -8.79 -15.78 -9.76
C GLU A 162 -8.14 -15.81 -8.38
N LEU A 163 -6.93 -16.36 -8.30
CA LEU A 163 -6.16 -16.36 -7.07
C LEU A 163 -5.61 -14.96 -6.82
N THR A 164 -6.01 -14.35 -5.72
CA THR A 164 -5.46 -13.07 -5.25
C THR A 164 -4.13 -13.29 -4.55
N THR A 165 -3.11 -12.51 -4.92
CA THR A 165 -1.83 -12.45 -4.22
C THR A 165 -1.67 -11.10 -3.56
N ALA A 166 -1.60 -11.10 -2.22
CA ALA A 166 -1.25 -9.93 -1.46
C ALA A 166 0.26 -9.72 -1.44
N GLN A 167 0.67 -8.45 -1.44
CA GLN A 167 2.05 -8.03 -1.21
C GLN A 167 2.06 -7.00 -0.07
N LEU A 168 2.66 -7.39 1.06
CA LEU A 168 2.84 -6.54 2.24
C LEU A 168 4.31 -6.12 2.34
N THR A 169 4.57 -4.82 2.43
CA THR A 169 5.91 -4.30 2.71
C THR A 169 5.94 -3.68 4.10
N LEU A 170 6.75 -4.25 4.99
CA LEU A 170 7.10 -3.71 6.30
C LEU A 170 8.33 -2.80 6.14
N ILE A 171 8.19 -1.55 6.56
CA ILE A 171 9.22 -0.52 6.44
C ILE A 171 9.48 0.08 7.82
N THR A 172 10.74 0.10 8.24
CA THR A 172 11.17 0.73 9.48
C THR A 172 12.10 1.91 9.17
N ASP A 173 11.91 3.04 9.86
CA ASP A 173 12.71 4.26 9.75
C ASP A 173 12.94 4.72 8.28
N GLU A 174 11.89 4.70 7.45
CA GLU A 174 11.88 5.01 6.00
C GLU A 174 12.47 6.38 5.66
N GLY A 175 13.57 6.43 4.91
CA GLY A 175 14.32 7.63 4.54
C GLY A 175 15.48 7.95 5.49
N SER A 176 15.91 7.02 6.34
CA SER A 176 17.08 7.18 7.22
C SER A 176 18.17 6.15 6.89
N VAL A 177 19.35 6.34 7.48
CA VAL A 177 20.44 5.36 7.41
C VAL A 177 20.10 4.02 8.10
N ASN A 178 19.08 3.99 8.95
CA ASN A 178 18.62 2.81 9.66
C ASN A 178 17.42 2.14 8.97
N GLU A 179 17.06 2.59 7.77
CA GLU A 179 15.92 2.04 7.05
C GLU A 179 16.06 0.53 6.85
N LYS A 180 14.96 -0.20 7.10
CA LYS A 180 14.83 -1.61 6.71
C LYS A 180 13.51 -1.81 6.00
N GLN A 181 13.52 -2.67 4.98
CA GLN A 181 12.33 -3.09 4.27
C GLN A 181 12.28 -4.62 4.18
N GLU A 182 11.13 -5.19 4.53
CA GLU A 182 10.82 -6.61 4.33
C GLU A 182 9.53 -6.73 3.52
N THR A 183 9.53 -7.52 2.45
CA THR A 183 8.35 -7.76 1.62
C THR A 183 7.89 -9.19 1.75
N PHE A 184 6.59 -9.37 1.95
CA PHE A 184 5.91 -10.65 2.04
C PHE A 184 4.93 -10.78 0.88
N ILE A 185 4.98 -11.91 0.18
CA ILE A 185 4.04 -12.27 -0.89
C ILE A 185 3.16 -13.39 -0.35
N VAL A 186 1.85 -13.16 -0.27
CA VAL A 186 0.90 -14.03 0.41
C VAL A 186 -0.26 -14.35 -0.53
N PRO A 187 -0.35 -15.58 -1.07
CA PRO A 187 -1.52 -16.03 -1.80
C PRO A 187 -2.73 -16.13 -0.86
N MET A 188 -3.81 -15.46 -1.19
CA MET A 188 -5.06 -15.46 -0.42
C MET A 188 -5.99 -16.53 -1.00
N ARG A 189 -6.51 -17.45 -0.18
CA ARG A 189 -7.19 -18.65 -0.70
C ARG A 189 -8.70 -18.50 -0.71
N ASN A 190 -9.29 -17.93 0.34
CA ASN A 190 -10.74 -17.85 0.48
C ASN A 190 -11.16 -16.49 1.01
N ALA A 191 -12.27 -15.97 0.50
CA ALA A 191 -12.95 -14.84 1.14
C ALA A 191 -13.36 -15.22 2.58
N GLY A 192 -13.22 -14.28 3.50
CA GLY A 192 -13.34 -14.44 4.95
C GLY A 192 -12.09 -14.97 5.66
N GLU A 193 -11.01 -15.29 4.94
CA GLU A 193 -9.77 -15.76 5.56
C GLU A 193 -8.98 -14.61 6.20
N LEU A 194 -8.63 -14.78 7.49
CA LEU A 194 -7.70 -13.90 8.21
C LEU A 194 -6.34 -14.58 8.34
N THR A 195 -5.35 -14.05 7.65
CA THR A 195 -4.00 -14.64 7.56
C THR A 195 -2.99 -13.84 8.34
N LEU A 196 -2.34 -14.45 9.34
CA LEU A 196 -1.16 -13.85 10.00
C LEU A 196 0.02 -13.85 9.02
N VAL A 197 0.49 -12.67 8.64
CA VAL A 197 1.60 -12.51 7.70
C VAL A 197 2.94 -12.40 8.41
N LYS A 198 2.97 -11.61 9.49
CA LYS A 198 4.21 -11.36 10.24
C LYS A 198 3.89 -11.08 11.70
N SER A 199 4.75 -11.61 12.57
CA SER A 199 4.92 -11.09 13.93
C SER A 199 6.36 -10.67 14.11
N PHE A 200 6.58 -9.53 14.76
CA PHE A 200 7.90 -8.97 15.02
C PHE A 200 7.88 -8.15 16.32
N ASP A 201 9.04 -8.04 16.96
CA ASP A 201 9.23 -7.21 18.15
C ASP A 201 9.92 -5.89 17.73
N TRP A 202 9.43 -4.75 18.25
CA TRP A 202 9.98 -3.40 18.01
C TRP A 202 10.91 -2.93 19.13
#